data_AF-A0A3N5RJX8-F1
#
_entry.id   AF-A0A3N5RJX8-F1
#
_cell.length_a   1.000
_cell.length_b   1.000
_cell.length_c   1.000
_cell.angle_alpha   90.00
_cell.angle_beta   90.00
_cell.angle_gamma   90.00
#
_symmetry.space_group_name_H-M   'P 1'
#
loop_
_entity.id
_entity.type
_entity.pdbx_description
1 polymer ?
#
loop_
_entity_poly.entity_id
_entity_poly.type
_entity_poly.pdbx_seq_one_letter_code
_entity_poly.pdbx_strand_id
1 'polypeptide(L)'
;MPLPLASLLATGAILLAQSNDTPLAAPSGFETLISHIVSVIVFSAIGVVVFGMCLWLFNRLSPFSLRKEIEEDQNTAVAIIIGALIIGMAIIIAAAVHG
;
A
#
# COMPACT_ATOMS: atom_id res chain seq x y z
N MET A 1 7.72 -22.36 48.19
CA MET A 1 8.94 -21.87 47.52
C MET A 1 8.77 -20.37 47.34
N PRO A 2 9.47 -19.54 48.14
CA PRO A 2 9.34 -18.10 48.11
C PRO A 2 10.01 -17.58 46.85
N LEU A 3 9.35 -16.70 46.09
CA LEU A 3 9.94 -15.59 45.29
C LEU A 3 8.94 -15.08 44.23
N PRO A 4 8.12 -14.06 44.54
CA PRO A 4 7.50 -13.18 43.54
C PRO A 4 8.23 -11.82 43.39
N LEU A 5 9.28 -11.54 44.18
CA LEU A 5 9.97 -10.25 44.18
C LEU A 5 11.08 -10.12 43.12
N ALA A 6 11.77 -11.20 42.77
CA ALA A 6 12.89 -11.15 41.81
C ALA A 6 12.43 -10.95 40.35
N SER A 7 11.30 -11.53 39.95
CA SER A 7 10.73 -11.32 38.61
C SER A 7 10.10 -9.93 38.44
N LEU A 8 9.53 -9.35 39.50
CA LEU A 8 8.99 -7.99 39.46
C LEU A 8 10.10 -6.94 39.25
N LEU A 9 11.25 -7.12 39.92
CA LEU A 9 12.46 -6.30 39.72
C LEU A 9 13.05 -6.51 38.31
N ALA A 10 13.06 -7.73 37.79
CA ALA A 10 13.53 -8.04 36.44
C ALA A 10 12.62 -7.40 35.37
N THR A 11 11.29 -7.49 35.51
CA THR A 11 10.33 -6.83 34.61
C THR A 11 10.47 -5.31 34.68
N GLY A 12 10.69 -4.73 35.86
CA GLY A 12 10.94 -3.28 36.01
C GLY A 12 12.25 -2.80 35.36
N ALA A 13 13.32 -3.60 35.44
CA ALA A 13 14.59 -3.31 34.77
C ALA A 13 14.48 -3.41 33.24
N ILE A 14 13.72 -4.38 32.72
CA ILE A 14 13.41 -4.48 31.29
C ILE A 14 12.55 -3.29 30.83
N LEU A 15 11.60 -2.84 31.66
CA LEU A 15 10.77 -1.65 31.36
C LEU A 15 11.59 -0.36 31.31
N LEU A 16 12.57 -0.20 32.22
CA LEU A 16 13.49 0.94 32.20
C LEU A 16 14.53 0.83 31.07
N ALA A 17 14.94 -0.38 30.69
CA ALA A 17 15.76 -0.61 29.51
C ALA A 17 15.00 -0.30 28.20
N GLN A 18 13.68 -0.54 28.15
CA GLN A 18 12.81 -0.08 27.06
C GLN A 18 12.48 1.41 27.12
N SER A 19 12.50 2.05 28.30
CA SER A 19 12.38 3.51 28.41
C SER A 19 13.64 4.26 27.94
N ASN A 20 14.73 3.51 27.71
CA ASN A 20 15.94 4.00 27.09
C ASN A 20 15.96 3.67 25.59
N ASP A 21 14.82 3.89 24.91
CA ASP A 21 14.86 4.52 23.59
C ASP A 21 15.56 5.87 23.78
N THR A 22 16.89 5.81 23.91
CA THR A 22 17.75 6.95 23.72
C THR A 22 17.24 7.65 22.47
N PRO A 23 16.82 8.93 22.54
CA PRO A 23 16.73 9.72 21.33
C PRO A 23 18.18 9.94 20.87
N LEU A 24 18.80 8.90 20.30
CA LEU A 24 20.09 8.97 19.61
C LEU A 24 19.83 9.73 18.32
N ALA A 25 19.76 11.06 18.47
CA ALA A 25 19.26 11.99 17.47
C ALA A 25 17.86 11.60 17.00
N ALA A 26 16.82 12.35 17.40
CA ALA A 26 15.69 12.46 16.49
C ALA A 26 16.31 12.96 15.16
N PRO A 27 16.37 12.15 14.09
CA PRO A 27 16.78 12.69 12.80
C PRO A 27 15.87 13.90 12.60
N SER A 28 16.48 15.06 12.33
CA SER A 28 15.73 16.32 12.17
C SER A 28 14.45 16.01 11.40
N GLY A 29 13.26 16.41 11.85
CA GLY A 29 12.00 15.89 11.29
C GLY A 29 11.95 15.92 9.75
N PHE A 30 12.70 16.83 9.14
CA PHE A 30 13.05 16.88 7.73
C PHE A 30 13.66 15.60 7.13
N GLU A 31 14.63 14.94 7.74
CA GLU A 31 15.20 13.65 7.27
C GLU A 31 14.13 12.55 7.23
N THR A 32 13.30 12.47 8.27
CA THR A 32 12.17 11.54 8.32
C THR A 32 11.19 11.83 7.20
N LEU A 33 10.87 13.11 6.95
CA LEU A 33 9.96 13.49 5.87
C LEU A 33 10.55 13.18 4.49
N ILE A 34 11.83 13.43 4.27
CA ILE A 34 12.51 13.11 3.02
C ILE A 34 12.47 11.59 2.78
N SER A 35 12.75 10.78 3.80
CA SER A 35 12.66 9.32 3.72
C SER A 35 11.24 8.84 3.36
N HIS A 36 10.21 9.42 3.97
CA HIS A 36 8.82 9.11 3.64
C HIS A 36 8.45 9.54 2.22
N ILE A 37 8.86 10.74 1.78
CA ILE A 37 8.58 11.24 0.43
C ILE A 37 9.21 10.33 -0.62
N VAL A 38 10.47 9.93 -0.44
CA VAL A 38 11.16 9.01 -1.35
C VAL A 38 10.42 7.67 -1.42
N SER A 39 10.01 7.13 -0.27
CA SER A 39 9.23 5.89 -0.22
C SER A 39 7.92 6.02 -1.00
N VAL A 40 7.15 7.08 -0.76
CA VAL A 40 5.88 7.35 -1.47
C VAL A 40 6.09 7.46 -2.99
N ILE A 41 7.15 8.14 -3.42
CA ILE A 41 7.47 8.28 -4.85
C ILE A 41 7.77 6.91 -5.48
N VAL A 42 8.60 6.09 -4.82
CA VAL A 42 8.97 4.76 -5.32
C VAL A 42 7.74 3.85 -5.41
N PHE A 43 6.94 3.76 -4.34
CA PHE A 43 5.73 2.93 -4.35
C PHE A 43 4.65 3.45 -5.33
N SER A 44 4.48 4.77 -5.44
CA SER A 44 3.58 5.38 -6.42
C SER A 44 4.02 5.08 -7.85
N ALA A 45 5.33 5.18 -8.15
CA ALA A 45 5.86 4.85 -9.47
C ALA A 45 5.61 3.38 -9.83
N ILE A 46 5.83 2.45 -8.89
CA ILE A 46 5.52 1.03 -9.08
C ILE A 46 4.01 0.84 -9.35
N GLY A 47 3.15 1.49 -8.58
CA GLY A 47 1.70 1.45 -8.78
C GLY A 47 1.28 1.95 -10.17
N VAL A 48 1.86 3.06 -10.64
CA VAL A 48 1.59 3.61 -11.97
C VAL A 48 2.05 2.67 -13.08
N VAL A 49 3.22 2.03 -12.92
CA VAL A 49 3.73 1.04 -13.89
C VAL A 49 2.80 -0.17 -13.98
N VAL A 50 2.39 -0.72 -12.83
CA VAL A 50 1.47 -1.87 -12.79
C VAL A 50 0.10 -1.50 -13.38
N PHE A 51 -0.41 -0.30 -13.06
CA PHE A 51 -1.66 0.20 -13.62
C PHE A 51 -1.58 0.35 -15.14
N GLY A 52 -0.51 0.97 -15.65
CA GLY A 52 -0.27 1.10 -17.09
C GLY A 52 -0.15 -0.25 -17.79
N MET A 53 0.52 -1.22 -17.17
CA MET A 53 0.66 -2.58 -17.71
C MET A 53 -0.67 -3.32 -17.76
N CYS A 54 -1.52 -3.17 -16.74
CA CYS A 54 -2.88 -3.70 -16.77
C CYS A 54 -3.75 -3.05 -17.83
N LEU A 55 -3.70 -1.71 -18.00
CA LEU A 55 -4.44 -1.04 -19.07
C LEU A 55 -3.97 -1.49 -20.46
N TRP A 56 -2.66 -1.67 -20.63
CA TRP A 56 -2.09 -2.20 -21.87
C TRP A 56 -2.58 -3.63 -22.14
N LEU A 57 -2.56 -4.50 -21.11
CA LEU A 57 -3.07 -5.86 -21.22
C LEU A 57 -4.58 -5.86 -21.50
N PHE A 58 -5.35 -4.97 -20.88
CA PHE A 58 -6.79 -4.84 -21.08
C PHE A 58 -7.14 -4.40 -22.51
N ASN A 59 -6.40 -3.42 -23.05
CA ASN A 59 -6.57 -2.97 -24.43
C ASN A 59 -6.20 -4.08 -25.44
N ARG A 60 -5.33 -5.02 -25.03
CA ARG A 60 -4.97 -6.20 -25.84
C ARG A 60 -6.00 -7.33 -25.72
N LEU A 61 -6.56 -7.53 -24.53
CA LEU A 61 -7.55 -8.57 -24.21
C LEU A 61 -8.96 -8.24 -24.73
N SER A 62 -9.28 -6.97 -24.96
CA SER A 62 -10.52 -6.55 -25.61
C SER A 62 -10.30 -6.33 -27.11
N PRO A 63 -10.42 -7.37 -27.96
CA PRO A 63 -10.41 -7.21 -29.42
C PRO A 63 -11.70 -6.58 -29.97
N PHE A 64 -12.68 -6.33 -29.10
CA PHE A 64 -13.93 -5.66 -29.43
C PHE A 64 -13.77 -4.16 -29.16
N SER A 65 -14.26 -3.33 -30.08
CA SER A 65 -14.29 -1.88 -29.91
C SER A 65 -15.26 -1.52 -28.78
N LEU A 66 -14.76 -1.46 -27.54
CA LEU A 66 -15.54 -1.09 -26.34
C LEU A 66 -16.29 0.23 -26.53
N ARG A 67 -15.70 1.17 -27.28
CA ARG A 67 -16.38 2.41 -27.69
C ARG A 67 -17.64 2.14 -28.52
N LYS A 68 -17.56 1.30 -29.55
CA LYS A 68 -18.74 0.91 -30.33
C LYS A 68 -19.77 0.17 -29.48
N GLU A 69 -19.30 -0.72 -28.62
CA GLU A 69 -20.24 -1.53 -27.82
C GLU A 69 -20.96 -0.70 -26.74
N ILE A 70 -20.33 0.34 -26.21
CA ILE A 70 -20.95 1.29 -25.26
C ILE A 70 -21.81 2.35 -25.97
N GLU A 71 -21.38 2.82 -27.15
CA GLU A 71 -22.00 3.95 -27.86
C GLU A 71 -23.06 3.52 -28.88
N GLU A 72 -22.76 2.53 -29.73
CA GLU A 72 -23.67 2.01 -30.76
C GLU A 72 -24.59 0.92 -30.20
N ASP A 73 -24.04 -0.08 -29.50
CA ASP A 73 -24.84 -1.22 -28.97
C ASP A 73 -25.43 -0.97 -27.57
N GLN A 74 -25.08 0.15 -26.92
CA GLN A 74 -25.57 0.51 -25.57
C GLN A 74 -25.43 -0.64 -24.55
N ASN A 75 -24.37 -1.44 -24.68
CA ASN A 75 -24.18 -2.64 -23.89
C ASN A 75 -23.63 -2.29 -22.50
N THR A 76 -24.55 -2.12 -21.55
CA THR A 76 -24.24 -1.80 -20.15
C THR A 76 -23.40 -2.89 -19.46
N ALA A 77 -23.45 -4.14 -19.92
CA ALA A 77 -22.64 -5.21 -19.36
C ALA A 77 -21.13 -4.93 -19.55
N VAL A 78 -20.73 -4.41 -20.70
CA VAL A 78 -19.34 -4.03 -20.98
C VAL A 78 -18.89 -2.88 -20.10
N ALA A 79 -19.77 -1.88 -19.89
CA ALA A 79 -19.48 -0.78 -18.97
C ALA A 79 -19.27 -1.27 -17.51
N ILE A 80 -20.08 -2.23 -17.05
CA ILE A 80 -19.95 -2.83 -15.72
C ILE A 80 -18.64 -3.62 -15.59
N ILE A 81 -18.26 -4.39 -16.61
CA ILE A 81 -17.01 -5.16 -16.61
C ILE A 81 -15.79 -4.24 -16.53
N ILE A 82 -15.77 -3.15 -17.30
CA ILE A 82 -14.70 -2.14 -17.24
C ILE A 82 -14.66 -1.49 -15.85
N GLY A 83 -15.82 -1.13 -15.30
CA GLY A 83 -15.91 -0.55 -13.95
C GLY A 83 -15.37 -1.51 -12.87
N ALA A 84 -15.78 -2.78 -12.92
CA ALA A 84 -15.30 -3.82 -12.01
C ALA A 84 -13.80 -4.07 -12.13
N LEU A 85 -13.25 -4.02 -13.35
CA LEU A 85 -11.82 -4.15 -13.59
C LEU A 85 -11.03 -2.98 -12.98
N ILE A 86 -11.51 -1.74 -13.14
CA ILE A 86 -10.89 -0.55 -12.53
C ILE A 86 -10.90 -0.66 -10.99
N ILE A 87 -12.01 -1.10 -10.41
CA ILE A 87 -12.11 -1.31 -8.95
C ILE A 87 -11.15 -2.42 -8.49
N GLY A 88 -11.09 -3.55 -9.20
CA GLY A 88 -10.18 -4.64 -8.89
C GLY A 88 -8.71 -4.19 -8.91
N MET A 89 -8.31 -3.41 -9.92
CA MET A 89 -6.97 -2.84 -9.99
C MET A 89 -6.69 -1.88 -8.82
N ALA A 90 -7.65 -1.03 -8.46
CA ALA A 90 -7.49 -0.11 -7.33
C ALA A 90 -7.24 -0.85 -6.01
N ILE A 91 -7.94 -1.98 -5.78
CA ILE A 91 -7.76 -2.81 -4.58
C ILE A 91 -6.37 -3.47 -4.56
N ILE A 92 -5.93 -4.03 -5.69
CA ILE A 92 -4.59 -4.66 -5.79
C ILE A 92 -3.49 -3.65 -5.50
N ILE A 93 -3.61 -2.43 -6.05
CA ILE A 93 -2.64 -1.35 -5.79
C ILE A 93 -2.69 -0.92 -4.32
N ALA A 94 -3.87 -0.76 -3.73
CA ALA A 94 -4.01 -0.39 -2.33
C ALA A 94 -3.39 -1.43 -1.39
N ALA A 95 -3.60 -2.73 -1.67
CA ALA A 95 -3.00 -3.83 -0.92
C ALA A 95 -1.48 -3.89 -1.09
N ALA A 96 -0.96 -3.59 -2.29
CA ALA A 96 0.48 -3.56 -2.53
C ALA A 96 1.19 -2.39 -1.81
N VAL A 97 0.48 -1.29 -1.52
CA VAL A 97 1.02 -0.13 -0.80
C VAL A 97 0.90 -0.30 0.73
N HIS A 98 -0.13 -1.01 1.21
CA HIS A 98 -0.34 -1.25 2.65
C HIS A 98 0.29 -2.54 3.18
N GLY A 99 0.71 -3.45 2.30
CA GLY A 99 1.30 -4.75 2.63
C GLY A 99 2.77 -4.69 3.03
#